data_AF-A0A7D5RNA8-F1
#
_entry.id   AF-A0A7D5RNA8-F1
#
_cell.length_a   1.000
_cell.length_b   1.000
_cell.length_c   1.000
_cell.angle_alpha   90.00
_cell.angle_beta   90.00
_cell.angle_gamma   90.00
#
_symmetry.space_group_name_H-M   'P 1'
#
loop_
_entity.id
_entity.type
_entity.pdbx_description
1 polymer ?
#
loop_
_entity_poly.entity_id
_entity_poly.type
_entity_poly.pdbx_seq_one_letter_code
_entity_poly.pdbx_strand_id
1 'polypeptide(L)'
;MKTSLLIFLVCLSAKLFAQQTDGVVDLKHHKIVMQFSDGDSLSQASVVGQVKNIRTAWPNAEVEVVCHGPGLDLLISKTSKASAQVAEWSSKGVVFAACSNTMKRKNVKRKSC
;
A
#
# COMPACT_ATOMS: atom_id res chain seq x y z
N MET A 1 -35.97 -17.74 -38.62
CA MET A 1 -36.36 -16.97 -37.41
C MET A 1 -36.12 -17.73 -36.11
N LYS A 2 -36.63 -18.97 -35.95
CA LYS A 2 -36.44 -19.77 -34.73
C LYS A 2 -34.96 -20.13 -34.43
N THR A 3 -34.18 -20.43 -35.46
CA THR A 3 -32.73 -20.72 -35.36
C THR A 3 -31.89 -19.47 -35.09
N SER A 4 -32.24 -18.32 -35.67
CA SER A 4 -31.59 -17.03 -35.33
C SER A 4 -31.86 -16.60 -33.89
N LEU A 5 -33.03 -16.93 -33.33
CA LEU A 5 -33.36 -16.62 -31.93
C LEU A 5 -32.57 -17.49 -30.94
N LEU A 6 -32.29 -18.76 -31.29
CA LEU A 6 -31.43 -19.64 -30.48
C LEU A 6 -29.97 -19.18 -30.46
N ILE A 7 -29.44 -18.72 -31.59
CA ILE A 7 -28.04 -18.23 -31.68
C ILE A 7 -27.86 -16.97 -30.83
N PHE A 8 -28.85 -16.07 -30.82
CA PHE A 8 -28.80 -14.86 -30.01
C PHE A 8 -28.85 -15.17 -28.49
N LEU A 9 -29.59 -16.20 -28.09
CA LEU A 9 -29.68 -16.63 -26.69
C LEU A 9 -28.38 -17.29 -26.18
N VAL A 10 -27.69 -18.06 -27.03
CA VAL A 10 -26.39 -18.69 -26.70
C VAL A 10 -25.26 -17.66 -26.58
N CYS A 11 -25.26 -16.62 -27.43
CA CYS A 11 -24.27 -15.54 -27.33
C CYS A 11 -24.45 -14.67 -26.08
N LEU A 12 -25.67 -14.57 -25.52
CA LEU A 12 -25.93 -13.81 -24.31
C LEU A 12 -25.39 -14.51 -23.05
N SER A 13 -25.42 -15.85 -23.01
CA SER A 13 -24.83 -16.63 -21.90
C SER A 13 -23.31 -16.60 -21.86
N ALA A 14 -22.63 -16.44 -23.00
CA ALA A 14 -21.16 -16.38 -23.04
C ALA A 14 -20.59 -15.08 -22.43
N LYS A 15 -21.39 -14.00 -22.36
CA LYS A 15 -21.00 -12.74 -21.73
C LYS A 15 -20.96 -12.82 -20.20
N LEU A 16 -21.66 -13.76 -19.57
CA LEU A 16 -21.68 -13.90 -18.11
C LEU A 16 -20.35 -14.43 -17.54
N PHE A 17 -19.64 -15.29 -18.28
CA PHE A 17 -18.36 -15.86 -17.84
C PHE A 17 -17.15 -14.95 -18.08
N ALA A 18 -17.27 -13.94 -18.97
CA ALA A 18 -16.19 -12.99 -19.24
C ALA A 18 -16.04 -11.90 -18.15
N GLN A 19 -16.99 -11.79 -17.22
CA GLN A 19 -16.97 -10.90 -16.05
C GLN A 19 -16.82 -11.68 -14.74
N GLN A 20 -16.04 -12.76 -14.72
CA GLN A 20 -15.43 -13.16 -13.45
C GLN A 20 -14.28 -12.18 -13.18
N THR A 21 -14.61 -11.08 -12.50
CA THR A 21 -13.62 -10.31 -11.78
C THR A 21 -13.16 -11.20 -10.63
N ASP A 22 -12.18 -12.08 -10.90
CA ASP A 22 -11.29 -12.59 -9.88
C ASP A 22 -10.57 -11.35 -9.35
N GLY A 23 -11.24 -10.65 -8.44
CA GLY A 23 -10.74 -9.46 -7.79
C GLY A 23 -9.38 -9.82 -7.23
N VAL A 24 -8.42 -8.96 -7.49
CA VAL A 24 -7.00 -9.01 -7.11
C VAL A 24 -6.85 -8.94 -5.58
N VAL A 25 -7.67 -9.69 -4.83
CA VAL A 25 -7.74 -9.75 -3.38
C VAL A 25 -7.34 -11.15 -2.97
N ASP A 26 -6.10 -11.29 -2.50
CA ASP A 26 -5.56 -12.54 -1.97
C ASP A 26 -5.51 -12.46 -0.44
N LEU A 27 -6.16 -13.41 0.22
CA LEU A 27 -6.29 -13.48 1.68
C LEU A 27 -5.16 -14.26 2.34
N LYS A 28 -4.20 -14.79 1.57
CA LYS A 28 -3.00 -15.43 2.13
C LYS A 28 -2.23 -14.45 3.00
N HIS A 29 -1.55 -15.01 3.98
CA HIS A 29 -0.71 -14.25 4.89
C HIS A 29 0.64 -13.93 4.21
N HIS A 30 0.83 -12.66 3.86
CA HIS A 30 2.06 -12.16 3.24
C HIS A 30 2.89 -11.37 4.26
N LYS A 31 4.22 -11.43 4.14
CA LYS A 31 5.15 -10.62 4.94
C LYS A 31 5.97 -9.75 4.01
N ILE A 32 5.87 -8.43 4.17
CA ILE A 32 6.41 -7.46 3.22
C ILE A 32 7.24 -6.42 3.96
N VAL A 33 8.48 -6.26 3.53
CA VAL A 33 9.37 -5.19 3.98
C VAL A 33 9.62 -4.25 2.82
N MET A 34 9.27 -2.98 3.01
CA MET A 34 9.48 -1.91 2.05
C MET A 34 10.63 -1.02 2.54
N GLN A 35 11.57 -0.73 1.67
CA GLN A 35 12.59 0.29 1.95
C GLN A 35 12.07 1.65 1.51
N PHE A 36 12.25 2.67 2.36
CA PHE A 36 12.00 4.06 2.01
C PHE A 36 13.21 4.94 2.33
N SER A 37 13.78 5.57 1.31
CA SER A 37 15.02 6.37 1.40
C SER A 37 14.89 7.81 0.93
N ASP A 38 13.79 8.20 0.28
CA ASP A 38 13.65 9.51 -0.37
C ASP A 38 12.96 10.54 0.53
N GLY A 39 13.37 11.81 0.42
CA GLY A 39 12.91 12.88 1.32
C GLY A 39 11.75 13.72 0.77
N ASP A 40 11.47 13.66 -0.53
CA ASP A 40 10.53 14.56 -1.19
C ASP A 40 9.05 14.16 -0.96
N SER A 41 8.15 15.12 -1.12
CA SER A 41 6.73 14.92 -0.82
C SER A 41 6.01 13.97 -1.79
N LEU A 42 6.46 13.87 -3.03
CA LEU A 42 5.86 12.95 -4.01
C LEU A 42 6.21 11.51 -3.65
N SER A 43 7.46 11.26 -3.29
CA SER A 43 7.91 9.95 -2.81
C SER A 43 7.22 9.56 -1.50
N GLN A 44 7.02 10.49 -0.57
CA GLN A 44 6.24 10.25 0.65
C GLN A 44 4.79 9.87 0.35
N ALA A 45 4.12 10.59 -0.57
CA ALA A 45 2.76 10.24 -0.99
C ALA A 45 2.71 8.88 -1.70
N SER A 46 3.73 8.59 -2.51
CA SER A 46 3.86 7.33 -3.24
C SER A 46 4.00 6.14 -2.29
N VAL A 47 4.88 6.20 -1.29
CA VAL A 47 5.09 5.05 -0.39
C VAL A 47 3.85 4.72 0.44
N VAL A 48 3.12 5.71 0.96
CA VAL A 48 1.85 5.45 1.68
C VAL A 48 0.74 4.99 0.73
N GLY A 49 0.76 5.43 -0.52
CA GLY A 49 -0.12 4.92 -1.58
C GLY A 49 0.17 3.46 -1.93
N GLN A 50 1.44 3.07 -1.96
CA GLN A 50 1.85 1.68 -2.15
C GLN A 50 1.40 0.80 -0.99
N VAL A 51 1.52 1.26 0.26
CA VAL A 51 0.96 0.57 1.43
C VAL A 51 -0.55 0.36 1.28
N LYS A 52 -1.28 1.39 0.83
CA LYS A 52 -2.72 1.26 0.53
C LYS A 52 -3.00 0.20 -0.52
N ASN A 53 -2.27 0.20 -1.63
CA ASN A 53 -2.46 -0.77 -2.72
C ASN A 53 -2.17 -2.19 -2.24
N ILE A 54 -1.07 -2.39 -1.49
CA ILE A 54 -0.72 -3.66 -0.86
C ILE A 54 -1.84 -4.13 0.05
N ARG A 55 -2.36 -3.29 0.95
CA ARG A 55 -3.43 -3.67 1.89
C ARG A 55 -4.80 -3.85 1.22
N THR A 56 -5.01 -3.26 0.05
CA THR A 56 -6.22 -3.48 -0.77
C THR A 56 -6.16 -4.83 -1.47
N ALA A 57 -5.01 -5.16 -2.06
CA ALA A 57 -4.81 -6.42 -2.75
C ALA A 57 -4.59 -7.60 -1.78
N TRP A 58 -3.93 -7.34 -0.65
CA TRP A 58 -3.57 -8.33 0.37
C TRP A 58 -4.00 -7.84 1.75
N PRO A 59 -5.28 -7.97 2.11
CA PRO A 59 -5.82 -7.45 3.37
C PRO A 59 -5.17 -8.03 4.62
N ASN A 60 -4.57 -9.22 4.51
CA ASN A 60 -3.91 -9.94 5.62
C ASN A 60 -2.39 -9.76 5.62
N ALA A 61 -1.82 -8.93 4.75
CA ALA A 61 -0.38 -8.72 4.71
C ALA A 61 0.14 -7.99 5.96
N GLU A 62 1.19 -8.52 6.56
CA GLU A 62 2.08 -7.83 7.49
C GLU A 62 3.02 -6.93 6.67
N VAL A 63 2.99 -5.62 6.92
CA VAL A 63 3.79 -4.64 6.18
C VAL A 63 4.65 -3.84 7.14
N GLU A 64 5.95 -3.81 6.87
CA GLU A 64 6.92 -2.93 7.52
C GLU A 64 7.58 -2.01 6.50
N VAL A 65 7.59 -0.70 6.77
CA VAL A 65 8.28 0.31 5.98
C VAL A 65 9.51 0.80 6.76
N VAL A 66 10.70 0.43 6.29
CA VAL A 66 11.97 0.82 6.92
C VAL A 66 12.44 2.15 6.34
N CYS A 67 12.37 3.19 7.15
CA CYS A 67 12.72 4.56 6.79
C CYS A 67 14.16 4.89 7.20
N HIS A 68 15.00 5.25 6.23
CA HIS A 68 16.40 5.64 6.47
C HIS A 68 16.84 6.77 5.55
N GLY A 69 18.03 7.34 5.79
CA GLY A 69 18.53 8.46 5.00
C GLY A 69 17.59 9.68 4.99
N PRO A 70 17.38 10.32 3.84
CA PRO A 70 16.33 11.32 3.65
C PRO A 70 14.93 10.84 4.04
N GLY A 71 14.60 9.58 3.75
CA GLY A 71 13.31 8.94 4.04
C GLY A 71 12.87 8.93 5.52
N LEU A 72 13.78 9.18 6.47
CA LEU A 72 13.40 9.40 7.87
C LEU A 72 12.39 10.56 8.02
N ASP A 73 12.41 11.53 7.11
CA ASP A 73 11.55 12.73 7.16
C ASP A 73 10.06 12.39 6.99
N LEU A 74 9.72 11.19 6.49
CA LEU A 74 8.36 10.64 6.47
C LEU A 74 7.77 10.44 7.87
N LEU A 75 8.62 10.10 8.85
CA LEU A 75 8.19 9.81 10.22
C LEU A 75 8.17 11.08 11.08
N ILE A 76 8.90 12.11 10.68
CA ILE A 76 8.98 13.34 11.46
C ILE A 76 7.76 14.20 11.15
N SER A 77 6.84 14.31 12.12
CA SER A 77 5.54 14.99 11.95
C SER A 77 5.62 16.43 11.42
N LYS A 78 6.73 17.14 11.69
CA LYS A 78 6.93 18.53 11.23
C LYS A 78 7.33 18.63 9.75
N THR A 79 7.94 17.60 9.17
CA THR A 79 8.48 17.61 7.80
C THR A 79 7.65 16.75 6.85
N SER A 80 7.02 15.71 7.38
CA SER A 80 6.23 14.77 6.60
C SER A 80 4.94 15.42 6.08
N LYS A 81 4.73 15.33 4.76
CA LYS A 81 3.45 15.68 4.13
C LYS A 81 2.46 14.52 4.13
N ALA A 82 2.91 13.33 4.53
CA ALA A 82 2.10 12.12 4.60
C ALA A 82 1.87 11.64 6.06
N SER A 83 2.10 12.50 7.06
CA SER A 83 2.01 12.15 8.49
C SER A 83 0.63 11.61 8.88
N ALA A 84 -0.44 12.16 8.30
CA ALA A 84 -1.80 11.66 8.51
C ALA A 84 -1.98 10.22 8.01
N GLN A 85 -1.49 9.91 6.81
CA GLN A 85 -1.54 8.55 6.27
C GLN A 85 -0.63 7.58 7.03
N VAL A 86 0.54 8.02 7.48
CA VAL A 86 1.43 7.22 8.34
C VAL A 86 0.70 6.84 9.63
N ALA A 87 0.06 7.79 10.30
CA ALA A 87 -0.73 7.54 11.50
C ALA A 87 -1.92 6.60 11.23
N GLU A 88 -2.64 6.81 10.12
CA GLU A 88 -3.75 5.96 9.70
C GLU A 88 -3.30 4.50 9.50
N TRP A 89 -2.23 4.27 8.73
CA TRP A 89 -1.74 2.92 8.46
C TRP A 89 -1.11 2.27 9.68
N SER A 90 -0.45 3.05 10.55
CA SER A 90 0.04 2.57 11.84
C SER A 90 -1.10 2.07 12.72
N SER A 91 -2.23 2.79 12.76
CA SER A 91 -3.43 2.35 13.49
C SER A 91 -4.04 1.04 12.95
N LYS A 92 -3.71 0.70 11.69
CA LYS A 92 -4.13 -0.52 10.99
C LYS A 92 -3.07 -1.62 11.02
N GLY A 93 -2.03 -1.49 11.85
CA GLY A 93 -1.01 -2.52 12.07
C GLY A 93 0.19 -2.49 11.12
N VAL A 94 0.31 -1.48 10.24
CA VAL A 94 1.52 -1.30 9.43
C VAL A 94 2.63 -0.72 10.30
N VAL A 95 3.82 -1.30 10.25
CA VAL A 95 4.97 -0.83 11.03
C VAL A 95 5.76 0.18 10.19
N PHE A 96 6.05 1.36 10.75
CA PHE A 96 6.98 2.31 10.16
C PHE A 96 8.24 2.38 11.03
N ALA A 97 9.30 1.70 10.59
CA ALA A 97 10.52 1.56 11.35
C ALA A 97 11.51 2.68 11.03
N ALA A 98 12.08 3.29 12.08
CA ALA A 98 13.09 4.34 11.95
C ALA A 98 14.51 3.76 12.08
N CYS A 99 15.38 4.00 11.09
CA CYS A 99 16.78 3.61 11.17
C CYS A 99 17.53 4.41 12.26
N SER A 100 17.94 3.71 13.33
CA SER A 100 18.59 4.33 14.50
C SER A 100 19.91 5.06 14.16
N ASN A 101 20.68 4.56 13.19
CA ASN A 101 21.91 5.23 12.73
C ASN A 101 21.59 6.55 12.02
N THR A 102 20.53 6.58 11.20
CA THR A 102 20.08 7.80 10.53
C THR A 102 19.54 8.80 11.54
N MET A 103 18.75 8.35 12.52
CA MET A 103 18.26 9.21 13.60
C MET A 103 19.41 9.86 14.37
N LYS A 104 20.43 9.09 14.74
CA LYS A 104 21.64 9.60 15.40
C LYS A 104 22.34 10.65 14.54
N ARG A 105 22.56 10.37 13.24
CA ARG A 105 23.20 11.30 12.31
C ARG A 105 22.42 12.61 12.11
N LYS A 106 21.08 12.53 12.04
CA LYS A 106 20.19 13.69 11.89
C LYS A 106 19.84 14.39 13.22
N ASN A 107 20.36 13.91 14.36
CA ASN A 107 20.00 14.39 15.70
C ASN A 107 18.49 14.36 16.01
N VAL A 108 17.79 13.32 15.52
CA VAL A 108 16.35 13.15 15.71
C VAL A 108 16.09 12.21 16.90
N LYS A 109 15.21 12.63 17.81
CA LYS A 109 14.78 11.80 18.95
C LYS A 109 13.60 10.92 18.54
N ARG A 110 13.49 9.73 19.14
CA ARG A 110 12.38 8.79 18.86
C ARG A 110 10.99 9.39 19.04
N LYS A 111 10.80 10.25 20.05
CA LYS A 111 9.54 10.97 20.29
C LYS A 111 9.14 11.98 19.19
N SER A 112 10.05 12.27 18.28
CA SER A 112 9.81 13.17 17.14
C SER A 112 9.37 12.40 15.88
N CYS A 113 9.48 11.07 15.92
CA CYS A 113 9.01 10.13 14.91
C CYS A 113 7.67 9.53 15.32
#